data_AF-A0A7S0HK53-F1
#
_entry.id   AF-A0A7S0HK53-F1
#
_cell.length_a   1.000
_cell.length_b   1.000
_cell.length_c   1.000
_cell.angle_alpha   90.00
_cell.angle_beta   90.00
_cell.angle_gamma   90.00
#
_symmetry.space_group_name_H-M   'P 1'
#
loop_
_entity.id
_entity.type
_entity.pdbx_description
1 polymer ?
#
loop_
_entity_poly.entity_id
_entity_poly.type
_entity_poly.pdbx_seq_one_letter_code
_entity_poly.pdbx_strand_id
1 'polypeptide(L)'
;YPCLLNCLCAPFVLCYQSHKIYCCACFFTYVYRLLVSVCCCICRSMCPSCYRYTDKAFPATAKSIGAWKDKSEADVGKEIEWQRAVAYFESKLTAEQSKEGVRVKLFEDGVEPKDVAQGGLGDCWLISALACMSEHEGLLRTIFKTQEFNERGKYSVRLYDGRAKKWTVVTVDDNLPLLKGSTSLLFAQPKGQELWVVLIEKAFAKFCGDYASLDGGNEIWAFEALTGDPVHCLLRKPEGWIRHDLAHMEGAIRKIGLRKMKEVYTDEQTFGLLRTYIKQKALLTASIASDGEQKQDTGLVAGHAYSILDAKRFDKVSLLQLRNPWGSFEWKGAWSDNAPEWDKNPKIKNLCKHVAADDGTFWISLEDFVQQFNNVDVCQRSKGLHDLYIDLHEGDGCLPHCTGPIKGCSWGCCKFWCMCKGPRCLYGHTPPTGKSAEIDTGKDDTLLDQVGATMQRA
;
A
#
# COMPACT_ATOMS: atom_id res chain seq x y z
N TYR A 1 0.32 34.13 -20.18
CA TYR A 1 -0.18 33.23 -21.24
C TYR A 1 -0.58 31.83 -20.73
N PRO A 2 0.22 31.06 -19.96
CA PRO A 2 -0.19 29.73 -19.50
C PRO A 2 -1.37 29.74 -18.51
N CYS A 3 -1.50 30.73 -17.61
CA CYS A 3 -2.65 30.80 -16.69
C CYS A 3 -4.01 31.01 -17.37
N LEU A 4 -4.08 31.81 -18.44
CA LEU A 4 -5.34 32.13 -19.11
C LEU A 4 -5.87 30.92 -19.92
N LEU A 5 -4.95 30.21 -20.60
CA LEU A 5 -5.28 28.96 -21.28
C LEU A 5 -5.67 27.87 -20.27
N ASN A 6 -4.94 27.77 -19.15
CA ASN A 6 -5.29 26.85 -18.08
C ASN A 6 -6.67 27.17 -17.48
N CYS A 7 -7.01 28.43 -17.25
CA CYS A 7 -8.34 28.84 -16.75
C CYS A 7 -9.47 28.55 -17.75
N LEU A 8 -9.22 28.70 -19.05
CA LEU A 8 -10.23 28.41 -20.09
C LEU A 8 -10.41 26.90 -20.32
N CYS A 9 -9.34 26.12 -20.28
CA CYS A 9 -9.38 24.67 -20.46
C CYS A 9 -9.76 23.92 -19.17
N ALA A 10 -9.57 24.53 -17.99
CA ALA A 10 -9.87 23.94 -16.68
C ALA A 10 -11.25 23.29 -16.60
N PRO A 11 -12.34 23.97 -16.96
CA PRO A 11 -13.68 23.44 -16.76
C PRO A 11 -13.92 22.25 -17.67
N PHE A 12 -13.40 22.28 -18.90
CA PHE A 12 -13.50 21.16 -19.84
C PHE A 12 -12.72 19.94 -19.37
N VAL A 13 -11.49 20.12 -18.86
CA VAL A 13 -10.68 19.03 -18.32
C VAL A 13 -11.35 18.43 -17.08
N LEU A 14 -11.80 19.26 -16.14
CA LEU A 14 -12.49 18.79 -14.92
C LEU A 14 -13.82 18.08 -15.25
N CYS A 15 -14.62 18.62 -16.17
CA CYS A 15 -15.85 17.97 -16.65
C CYS A 15 -15.55 16.62 -17.32
N TYR A 16 -14.56 16.56 -18.21
CA TYR A 16 -14.16 15.32 -18.86
C TYR A 16 -13.70 14.28 -17.84
N GLN A 17 -12.85 14.67 -16.88
CA GLN A 17 -12.32 13.75 -15.86
C GLN A 17 -13.41 13.28 -14.90
N SER A 18 -14.26 14.17 -14.40
CA SER A 18 -15.42 13.78 -13.58
C SER A 18 -16.34 12.83 -14.33
N HIS A 19 -16.64 13.11 -15.59
CA HIS A 19 -17.51 12.26 -16.40
C HIS A 19 -16.86 10.90 -16.65
N LYS A 20 -15.57 10.85 -16.98
CA LYS A 20 -14.83 9.61 -17.20
C LYS A 20 -14.73 8.74 -15.94
N ILE A 21 -14.36 9.35 -14.81
CA ILE A 21 -14.08 8.65 -13.55
C ILE A 21 -15.37 8.17 -12.88
N TYR A 22 -16.43 8.99 -12.89
CA TYR A 22 -17.67 8.67 -12.17
C TYR A 22 -18.79 8.25 -13.11
N CYS A 23 -19.18 9.06 -14.10
CA CYS A 23 -20.35 8.77 -14.93
C CYS A 23 -20.12 7.57 -15.87
N CYS A 24 -19.06 7.59 -16.69
CA CYS A 24 -18.75 6.51 -17.62
C CYS A 24 -18.41 5.23 -16.85
N ALA A 25 -17.58 5.31 -15.81
CA ALA A 25 -17.24 4.14 -15.00
C ALA A 25 -18.50 3.50 -14.40
N CYS A 26 -19.39 4.30 -13.80
CA CYS A 26 -20.68 3.79 -13.29
C CYS A 26 -21.52 3.13 -14.37
N PHE A 27 -21.66 3.79 -15.53
CA PHE A 27 -22.45 3.28 -16.63
C PHE A 27 -21.90 1.94 -17.13
N PHE A 28 -20.58 1.86 -17.34
CA PHE A 28 -19.92 0.62 -17.74
C PHE A 28 -20.08 -0.48 -16.69
N THR A 29 -19.91 -0.16 -15.40
CA THR A 29 -20.13 -1.13 -14.31
C THR A 29 -21.59 -1.61 -14.31
N TYR A 30 -22.57 -0.71 -14.44
CA TYR A 30 -23.98 -1.08 -14.46
C TYR A 30 -24.33 -1.98 -15.65
N VAL A 31 -23.91 -1.61 -16.86
CA VAL A 31 -24.11 -2.42 -18.07
C VAL A 31 -23.40 -3.77 -17.94
N TYR A 32 -22.17 -3.78 -17.43
CA TYR A 32 -21.42 -5.00 -17.19
C TYR A 32 -22.14 -5.93 -16.22
N ARG A 33 -22.60 -5.42 -15.06
CA ARG A 33 -23.36 -6.17 -14.07
C ARG A 33 -24.65 -6.75 -14.66
N LEU A 34 -25.37 -5.97 -15.46
CA LEU A 34 -26.59 -6.43 -16.14
C LEU A 34 -26.31 -7.56 -17.13
N LEU A 35 -25.31 -7.38 -18.00
CA LEU A 35 -24.90 -8.38 -18.98
C LEU A 35 -24.37 -9.65 -18.31
N VAL A 36 -23.55 -9.51 -17.26
CA VAL A 36 -23.04 -10.64 -16.48
C VAL A 36 -24.19 -11.36 -15.78
N SER A 37 -25.11 -10.65 -15.12
CA SER A 37 -26.25 -11.29 -14.45
C SER A 37 -27.08 -12.13 -15.42
N VAL A 38 -27.41 -11.60 -16.60
CA VAL A 38 -28.22 -12.33 -17.59
C VAL A 38 -27.44 -13.46 -18.26
N CYS A 39 -26.25 -13.18 -18.80
CA CYS A 39 -25.49 -14.15 -19.58
C CYS A 39 -24.79 -15.21 -18.70
N CYS A 40 -24.32 -14.82 -17.51
CA CYS A 40 -23.61 -15.73 -16.62
C CYS A 40 -24.56 -16.62 -15.81
N CYS A 41 -25.81 -16.22 -15.54
CA CYS A 41 -26.78 -17.13 -14.92
C CYS A 41 -26.97 -18.40 -15.74
N ILE A 42 -27.11 -18.27 -17.07
CA ILE A 42 -27.27 -19.40 -17.99
C ILE A 42 -26.01 -20.28 -18.00
N CYS A 43 -24.83 -19.67 -18.12
CA CYS A 43 -23.56 -20.42 -18.13
C CYS A 43 -23.27 -21.11 -16.79
N ARG A 44 -23.59 -20.44 -15.66
CA ARG A 44 -23.43 -20.97 -14.29
C ARG A 44 -24.35 -22.17 -14.06
N SER A 45 -25.58 -22.14 -14.56
CA SER A 45 -26.50 -23.28 -14.43
C SER A 45 -26.15 -24.44 -15.36
N MET A 46 -25.61 -24.17 -16.56
CA MET A 46 -25.32 -25.21 -17.54
C MET A 46 -23.98 -25.93 -17.32
N CYS A 47 -22.92 -25.21 -16.95
CA CYS A 47 -21.61 -25.80 -16.65
C CYS A 47 -20.83 -24.94 -15.62
N PRO A 48 -20.98 -25.23 -14.31
CA PRO A 48 -20.27 -24.49 -13.26
C PRO A 48 -18.75 -24.52 -13.39
N SER A 49 -18.20 -25.64 -13.87
CA SER A 49 -16.75 -25.81 -14.10
C SER A 49 -16.24 -25.00 -15.29
N CYS A 50 -17.07 -24.74 -16.31
CA CYS A 50 -16.74 -23.90 -17.46
C CYS A 50 -16.85 -22.39 -17.14
N TYR A 51 -17.66 -22.05 -16.13
CA TYR A 51 -17.90 -20.66 -15.72
C TYR A 51 -16.70 -20.05 -14.98
N ARG A 52 -16.09 -20.84 -14.08
CA ARG A 52 -14.96 -20.41 -13.26
C ARG A 52 -13.71 -20.20 -14.11
N TYR A 53 -13.03 -19.10 -13.86
CA TYR A 53 -11.76 -18.80 -14.51
C TYR A 53 -10.64 -19.60 -13.85
N THR A 54 -9.87 -20.30 -14.66
CA THR A 54 -8.65 -20.98 -14.24
C THR A 54 -7.50 -20.42 -15.04
N ASP A 55 -6.47 -19.96 -14.33
CA ASP A 55 -5.29 -19.36 -14.93
C ASP A 55 -4.35 -20.45 -15.46
N LYS A 56 -4.40 -20.67 -16.77
CA LYS A 56 -3.53 -21.65 -17.43
C LYS A 56 -2.06 -21.22 -17.47
N ALA A 57 -1.79 -19.92 -17.38
CA ALA A 57 -0.42 -19.40 -17.41
C ALA A 57 0.25 -19.45 -16.02
N PHE A 58 -0.55 -19.48 -14.96
CA PHE A 58 -0.10 -19.59 -13.58
C PHE A 58 -0.95 -20.65 -12.85
N PRO A 59 -0.74 -21.94 -13.17
CA PRO A 59 -1.62 -23.03 -12.72
C PRO A 59 -1.56 -23.22 -11.21
N ALA A 60 -2.66 -23.68 -10.60
CA ALA A 60 -2.74 -24.02 -9.18
C ALA A 60 -1.99 -25.33 -8.86
N THR A 61 -0.67 -25.34 -9.05
CA THR A 61 0.24 -26.47 -8.85
C THR A 61 1.55 -26.01 -8.24
N ALA A 62 2.43 -26.95 -7.90
CA ALA A 62 3.74 -26.64 -7.34
C ALA A 62 4.61 -25.76 -8.26
N LYS A 63 4.42 -25.84 -9.57
CA LYS A 63 5.12 -24.99 -10.56
C LYS A 63 4.96 -23.50 -10.28
N SER A 64 3.77 -23.07 -9.86
CA SER A 64 3.51 -21.66 -9.55
C SER A 64 4.06 -21.24 -8.18
N ILE A 65 4.40 -22.21 -7.32
CA ILE A 65 5.09 -21.96 -6.06
C ILE A 65 6.60 -21.91 -6.28
N GLY A 66 7.16 -22.83 -7.05
CA GLY A 66 8.61 -22.98 -7.23
C GLY A 66 9.26 -23.79 -6.10
N ALA A 67 10.59 -23.90 -6.13
CA ALA A 67 11.36 -24.52 -5.06
C ALA A 67 11.40 -23.62 -3.83
N TRP A 68 11.07 -24.13 -2.65
CA TRP A 68 10.86 -23.32 -1.45
C TRP A 68 11.37 -24.02 -0.19
N LYS A 69 12.11 -23.30 0.66
CA LYS A 69 12.68 -23.80 1.93
C LYS A 69 13.43 -25.13 1.78
N ASP A 70 14.40 -25.15 0.86
CA ASP A 70 15.23 -26.33 0.52
C ASP A 70 14.47 -27.53 -0.06
N LYS A 71 13.16 -27.39 -0.31
CA LYS A 71 12.35 -28.44 -0.94
C LYS A 71 12.33 -28.27 -2.45
N SER A 72 12.42 -29.38 -3.15
CA SER A 72 12.19 -29.42 -4.59
C SER A 72 10.73 -29.08 -4.91
N GLU A 73 10.46 -28.59 -6.13
CA GLU A 73 9.09 -28.34 -6.61
C GLU A 73 8.18 -29.58 -6.41
N ALA A 74 8.72 -30.78 -6.64
CA ALA A 74 7.96 -32.02 -6.49
C ALA A 74 7.56 -32.29 -5.03
N ASP A 75 8.43 -31.96 -4.07
CA ASP A 75 8.15 -32.16 -2.64
C ASP A 75 7.17 -31.11 -2.12
N VAL A 76 7.30 -29.86 -2.56
CA VAL A 76 6.29 -28.82 -2.32
C VAL A 76 4.92 -29.30 -2.82
N GLY A 77 4.84 -29.87 -4.03
CA GLY A 77 3.61 -30.42 -4.59
C GLY A 77 2.92 -31.50 -3.76
N LYS A 78 3.67 -32.25 -2.94
CA LYS A 78 3.10 -33.26 -2.04
C LYS A 78 2.45 -32.63 -0.82
N GLU A 79 2.89 -31.44 -0.42
CA GLU A 79 2.47 -30.77 0.82
C GLU A 79 1.46 -29.66 0.62
N ILE A 80 1.21 -29.21 -0.61
CA ILE A 80 0.31 -28.08 -0.88
C ILE A 80 -1.07 -28.52 -1.38
N GLU A 81 -2.06 -27.71 -1.07
CA GLU A 81 -3.40 -27.76 -1.64
C GLU A 81 -3.80 -26.36 -2.12
N TRP A 82 -4.63 -26.28 -3.15
CA TRP A 82 -5.14 -25.02 -3.65
C TRP A 82 -6.65 -24.97 -3.49
N GLN A 83 -7.14 -23.90 -2.88
CA GLN A 83 -8.56 -23.73 -2.61
C GLN A 83 -9.04 -22.37 -3.12
N ARG A 84 -10.27 -22.32 -3.66
CA ARG A 84 -10.88 -21.06 -4.08
C ARG A 84 -11.21 -20.20 -2.88
N ALA A 85 -11.07 -18.89 -3.02
CA ALA A 85 -11.38 -17.89 -2.00
C ALA A 85 -12.68 -18.16 -1.22
N VAL A 86 -13.81 -18.36 -1.92
CA VAL A 86 -15.11 -18.63 -1.27
C VAL A 86 -15.05 -19.88 -0.38
N ALA A 87 -14.52 -20.98 -0.91
CA ALA A 87 -14.42 -22.23 -0.16
C ALA A 87 -13.45 -22.11 1.04
N TYR A 88 -12.38 -21.30 0.90
CA TYR A 88 -11.45 -21.02 1.98
C TYR A 88 -12.12 -20.26 3.13
N PHE A 89 -12.90 -19.21 2.84
CA PHE A 89 -13.61 -18.49 3.90
C PHE A 89 -14.76 -19.31 4.49
N GLU A 90 -15.44 -20.14 3.69
CA GLU A 90 -16.45 -21.09 4.18
C GLU A 90 -15.87 -22.07 5.20
N SER A 91 -14.64 -22.56 4.99
CA SER A 91 -13.98 -23.48 5.93
C SER A 91 -13.53 -22.82 7.24
N LYS A 92 -13.53 -21.48 7.30
CA LYS A 92 -13.12 -20.68 8.45
C LYS A 92 -14.28 -20.16 9.30
N LEU A 93 -15.52 -20.24 8.81
CA LEU A 93 -16.67 -19.75 9.55
C LEU A 93 -16.97 -20.60 10.78
N THR A 94 -17.31 -19.94 11.88
CA THR A 94 -17.94 -20.59 13.03
C THR A 94 -19.38 -21.02 12.71
N ALA A 95 -19.94 -21.95 13.50
CA ALA A 95 -21.32 -22.42 13.31
C ALA A 95 -22.37 -21.28 13.39
N GLU A 96 -22.06 -20.21 14.11
CA GLU A 96 -22.91 -19.03 14.25
C GLU A 96 -22.81 -18.11 13.01
N GLN A 97 -21.60 -17.87 12.50
CA GLN A 97 -21.36 -17.07 11.29
C GLN A 97 -21.84 -17.77 10.00
N SER A 98 -21.90 -19.11 9.99
CA SER A 98 -22.45 -19.88 8.88
C SER A 98 -23.91 -19.54 8.56
N LYS A 99 -24.68 -19.02 9.54
CA LYS A 99 -26.07 -18.59 9.34
C LYS A 99 -26.22 -17.27 8.57
N GLU A 100 -25.23 -16.39 8.62
CA GLU A 100 -25.24 -15.10 7.89
C GLU A 100 -24.71 -15.24 6.45
N GLY A 101 -24.03 -16.36 6.17
CA GLY A 101 -23.41 -16.67 4.88
C GLY A 101 -22.05 -15.99 4.69
N VAL A 102 -21.16 -16.63 3.93
CA VAL A 102 -19.86 -16.04 3.56
C VAL A 102 -20.09 -14.84 2.63
N ARG A 103 -19.46 -13.71 2.96
CA ARG A 103 -19.43 -12.51 2.11
C ARG A 103 -18.00 -12.15 1.79
N VAL A 104 -17.38 -12.92 0.89
CA VAL A 104 -16.06 -12.57 0.37
C VAL A 104 -16.16 -11.27 -0.43
N LYS A 105 -15.30 -10.31 -0.10
CA LYS A 105 -15.18 -9.03 -0.79
C LYS A 105 -13.79 -8.90 -1.39
N LEU A 106 -13.65 -8.00 -2.37
CA LEU A 106 -12.31 -7.62 -2.81
C LEU A 106 -11.63 -6.73 -1.76
N PHE A 107 -12.38 -5.74 -1.27
CA PHE A 107 -12.01 -4.81 -0.21
C PHE A 107 -13.14 -4.79 0.82
N GLU A 108 -12.85 -5.04 2.09
CA GLU A 108 -13.84 -5.03 3.17
C GLU A 108 -13.74 -3.74 3.97
N ASP A 109 -14.80 -2.91 3.92
CA ASP A 109 -14.96 -1.69 4.73
C ASP A 109 -13.82 -0.65 4.64
N GLY A 110 -13.01 -0.72 3.58
CA GLY A 110 -11.92 0.22 3.33
C GLY A 110 -10.67 -0.52 2.90
N VAL A 111 -9.52 0.13 3.10
CA VAL A 111 -8.21 -0.53 3.07
C VAL A 111 -7.40 0.06 4.21
N GLU A 112 -6.96 -0.78 5.14
CA GLU A 112 -6.21 -0.35 6.31
C GLU A 112 -4.88 -1.12 6.41
N PRO A 113 -3.80 -0.53 6.96
CA PRO A 113 -2.52 -1.23 7.05
C PRO A 113 -2.58 -2.49 7.88
N LYS A 114 -3.49 -2.52 8.87
CA LYS A 114 -3.69 -3.68 9.73
C LYS A 114 -4.17 -4.90 8.97
N ASP A 115 -4.74 -4.73 7.77
CA ASP A 115 -5.30 -5.82 6.97
C ASP A 115 -4.22 -6.65 6.27
N VAL A 116 -2.99 -6.13 6.27
CA VAL A 116 -1.83 -6.78 5.67
C VAL A 116 -1.17 -7.68 6.70
N ALA A 117 -1.14 -8.99 6.43
CA ALA A 117 -0.47 -9.97 7.27
C ALA A 117 0.46 -10.87 6.43
N GLN A 118 1.73 -10.92 6.82
CA GLN A 118 2.75 -11.71 6.13
C GLN A 118 2.54 -13.22 6.37
N GLY A 119 2.82 -14.00 5.33
CA GLY A 119 2.83 -15.46 5.38
C GLY A 119 4.18 -16.08 5.70
N GLY A 120 4.40 -17.29 5.20
CA GLY A 120 5.65 -18.02 5.38
C GLY A 120 6.77 -17.65 4.40
N LEU A 121 6.59 -16.63 3.55
CA LEU A 121 7.50 -16.19 2.49
C LEU A 121 8.34 -14.97 2.94
N GLY A 122 9.58 -14.88 2.47
CA GLY A 122 10.47 -13.74 2.73
C GLY A 122 10.16 -12.53 1.83
N ASP A 123 8.88 -12.18 1.71
CA ASP A 123 8.37 -11.07 0.92
C ASP A 123 7.90 -9.88 1.78
N CYS A 124 8.45 -9.74 2.99
CA CYS A 124 8.20 -8.61 3.89
C CYS A 124 8.39 -7.25 3.20
N TRP A 125 9.29 -7.16 2.20
CA TRP A 125 9.50 -5.98 1.37
C TRP A 125 8.27 -5.57 0.54
N LEU A 126 7.46 -6.54 0.08
CA LEU A 126 6.22 -6.28 -0.65
C LEU A 126 5.07 -5.98 0.30
N ILE A 127 4.95 -6.78 1.36
CA ILE A 127 3.93 -6.64 2.40
C ILE A 127 4.03 -5.25 3.07
N SER A 128 5.23 -4.82 3.43
CA SER A 128 5.46 -3.50 4.04
C SER A 128 5.11 -2.35 3.08
N ALA A 129 5.45 -2.49 1.79
CA ALA A 129 5.03 -1.54 0.76
C ALA A 129 3.50 -1.46 0.64
N LEU A 130 2.80 -2.59 0.67
CA LEU A 130 1.33 -2.63 0.61
C LEU A 130 0.69 -2.00 1.85
N ALA A 131 1.25 -2.25 3.03
CA ALA A 131 0.81 -1.60 4.27
C ALA A 131 1.01 -0.08 4.19
N CYS A 132 2.17 0.40 3.74
CA CYS A 132 2.39 1.83 3.52
C CYS A 132 1.40 2.42 2.50
N MET A 133 1.13 1.69 1.42
CA MET A 133 0.20 2.10 0.37
C MET A 133 -1.26 2.11 0.80
N SER A 134 -1.64 1.36 1.83
CA SER A 134 -3.01 1.34 2.35
C SER A 134 -3.44 2.65 3.01
N GLU A 135 -2.49 3.46 3.49
CA GLU A 135 -2.72 4.86 3.88
C GLU A 135 -3.22 5.73 2.71
N HIS A 136 -3.08 5.23 1.47
CA HIS A 136 -3.49 5.85 0.22
C HIS A 136 -4.44 4.93 -0.57
N GLU A 137 -5.57 4.54 0.02
CA GLU A 137 -6.61 3.64 -0.55
C GLU A 137 -6.85 3.78 -2.06
N GLY A 138 -6.95 5.00 -2.58
CA GLY A 138 -7.19 5.24 -4.00
C GLY A 138 -6.11 4.65 -4.92
N LEU A 139 -4.86 4.65 -4.48
CA LEU A 139 -3.76 4.04 -5.20
C LEU A 139 -3.93 2.51 -5.28
N LEU A 140 -4.20 1.85 -4.16
CA LEU A 140 -4.43 0.41 -4.12
C LEU A 140 -5.61 0.00 -5.00
N ARG A 141 -6.71 0.75 -4.96
CA ARG A 141 -7.86 0.47 -5.83
C ARG A 141 -7.51 0.63 -7.30
N THR A 142 -6.68 1.60 -7.66
CA THR A 142 -6.29 1.76 -9.07
C THR A 142 -5.38 0.65 -9.59
N ILE A 143 -4.68 -0.09 -8.72
CA ILE A 143 -3.89 -1.28 -9.10
C ILE A 143 -4.83 -2.36 -9.64
N PHE A 144 -6.02 -2.50 -9.09
CA PHE A 144 -7.01 -3.41 -9.62
C PHE A 144 -7.67 -2.83 -10.88
N LYS A 145 -7.81 -3.64 -11.92
CA LYS A 145 -8.76 -3.37 -13.01
C LYS A 145 -10.14 -3.93 -12.69
N THR A 146 -10.16 -5.06 -12.00
CA THR A 146 -11.38 -5.65 -11.44
C THR A 146 -11.67 -4.96 -10.11
N GLN A 147 -12.63 -4.04 -10.08
CA GLN A 147 -12.91 -3.19 -8.92
C GLN A 147 -13.82 -3.85 -7.86
N GLU A 148 -14.34 -5.05 -8.15
CA GLU A 148 -15.38 -5.72 -7.36
C GLU A 148 -15.01 -7.18 -7.13
N PHE A 149 -15.65 -7.82 -6.15
CA PHE A 149 -15.63 -9.28 -6.06
C PHE A 149 -16.15 -9.91 -7.36
N ASN A 150 -15.42 -10.88 -7.88
CA ASN A 150 -15.78 -11.57 -9.12
C ASN A 150 -16.11 -13.03 -8.83
N GLU A 151 -17.39 -13.41 -8.94
CA GLU A 151 -17.85 -14.79 -8.75
C GLU A 151 -17.16 -15.82 -9.67
N ARG A 152 -16.65 -15.39 -10.83
CA ARG A 152 -15.87 -16.27 -11.72
C ARG A 152 -14.49 -16.58 -11.17
N GLY A 153 -14.04 -15.84 -10.16
CA GLY A 153 -12.68 -15.92 -9.63
C GLY A 153 -11.65 -15.37 -10.61
N LYS A 154 -11.96 -14.31 -11.37
CA LYS A 154 -11.05 -13.68 -12.33
C LYS A 154 -10.73 -12.24 -11.94
N TYR A 155 -9.47 -11.98 -11.61
CA TYR A 155 -9.01 -10.67 -11.19
C TYR A 155 -7.88 -10.21 -12.08
N SER A 156 -7.92 -8.94 -12.50
CA SER A 156 -6.85 -8.32 -13.25
C SER A 156 -6.27 -7.18 -12.43
N VAL A 157 -4.96 -7.18 -12.25
CA VAL A 157 -4.19 -6.09 -11.64
C VAL A 157 -3.22 -5.49 -12.66
N ARG A 158 -2.82 -4.25 -12.47
CA ARG A 158 -1.77 -3.60 -13.25
C ARG A 158 -0.51 -3.49 -12.41
N LEU A 159 0.62 -3.88 -12.96
CA LEU A 159 1.94 -3.73 -12.38
C LEU A 159 2.82 -3.00 -13.39
N TYR A 160 3.65 -2.09 -12.91
CA TYR A 160 4.57 -1.34 -13.74
C TYR A 160 5.88 -2.11 -13.90
N ASP A 161 6.26 -2.36 -15.15
CA ASP A 161 7.56 -2.92 -15.49
C ASP A 161 8.54 -1.74 -15.66
N GLY A 162 9.36 -1.50 -14.62
CA GLY A 162 10.34 -0.41 -14.62
C GLY A 162 11.45 -0.56 -15.67
N ARG A 163 11.77 -1.79 -16.11
CA ARG A 163 12.70 -2.03 -17.23
C ARG A 163 12.10 -1.61 -18.55
N ALA A 164 10.89 -2.09 -18.84
CA ALA A 164 10.21 -1.79 -20.08
C ALA A 164 9.50 -0.42 -20.05
N LYS A 165 9.51 0.26 -18.90
CA LYS A 165 8.83 1.53 -18.61
C LYS A 165 7.36 1.51 -19.05
N LYS A 166 6.66 0.41 -18.75
CA LYS A 166 5.28 0.19 -19.20
C LYS A 166 4.43 -0.50 -18.15
N TRP A 167 3.14 -0.15 -18.13
CA TRP A 167 2.14 -0.87 -17.36
C TRP A 167 1.81 -2.22 -18.01
N THR A 168 1.91 -3.28 -17.24
CA THR A 168 1.56 -4.65 -17.61
C THR A 168 0.34 -5.09 -16.83
N VAL A 169 -0.63 -5.73 -17.50
CA VAL A 169 -1.84 -6.25 -16.85
C VAL A 169 -1.62 -7.71 -16.54
N VAL A 170 -1.62 -8.05 -15.26
CA VAL A 170 -1.52 -9.42 -14.77
C VAL A 170 -2.90 -9.89 -14.37
N THR A 171 -3.40 -10.95 -15.01
CA THR A 171 -4.68 -11.56 -14.68
C THR A 171 -4.43 -12.84 -13.91
N VAL A 172 -5.07 -13.00 -12.76
CA VAL A 172 -4.96 -14.16 -11.87
C VAL A 172 -6.34 -14.71 -11.56
N ASP A 173 -6.36 -15.98 -11.16
CA ASP A 173 -7.54 -16.56 -10.52
C ASP A 173 -7.47 -16.48 -8.98
N ASP A 174 -8.55 -16.82 -8.30
CA ASP A 174 -8.66 -16.81 -6.83
C ASP A 174 -8.41 -18.19 -6.17
N ASN A 175 -7.66 -19.08 -6.81
CA ASN A 175 -7.09 -20.23 -6.11
C ASN A 175 -5.97 -19.74 -5.19
N LEU A 176 -6.06 -20.02 -3.90
CA LEU A 176 -5.09 -19.65 -2.88
C LEU A 176 -4.33 -20.91 -2.43
N PRO A 177 -3.00 -20.84 -2.24
CA PRO A 177 -2.20 -21.97 -1.80
C PRO A 177 -2.28 -22.14 -0.27
N LEU A 178 -2.46 -23.38 0.17
CA LEU A 178 -2.49 -23.81 1.57
C LEU A 178 -1.54 -24.99 1.78
N LEU A 179 -1.11 -25.16 3.03
CA LEU A 179 -0.47 -26.40 3.45
C LEU A 179 -1.55 -27.48 3.66
N LYS A 180 -1.36 -28.69 3.15
CA LYS A 180 -2.29 -29.81 3.34
C LYS A 180 -2.53 -30.07 4.82
N GLY A 181 -3.79 -30.16 5.20
CA GLY A 181 -4.21 -30.36 6.59
C GLY A 181 -4.11 -29.11 7.47
N SER A 182 -3.61 -27.99 6.93
CA SER A 182 -3.70 -26.68 7.58
C SER A 182 -4.95 -25.95 7.13
N THR A 183 -5.46 -25.08 7.99
CA THR A 183 -6.51 -24.13 7.60
C THR A 183 -5.92 -22.79 7.17
N SER A 184 -4.63 -22.53 7.34
CA SER A 184 -4.02 -21.24 6.99
C SER A 184 -3.44 -21.24 5.58
N LEU A 185 -3.47 -20.09 4.91
CA LEU A 185 -2.77 -19.92 3.63
C LEU A 185 -1.26 -20.07 3.82
N LEU A 186 -0.55 -20.37 2.74
CA LEU A 186 0.91 -20.53 2.78
C LEU A 186 1.65 -19.18 2.85
N PHE A 187 1.10 -18.18 2.16
CA PHE A 187 1.69 -16.85 1.98
C PHE A 187 0.82 -15.78 2.66
N ALA A 188 0.66 -14.59 2.08
CA ALA A 188 -0.13 -13.51 2.69
C ALA A 188 -1.45 -14.02 3.26
N GLN A 189 -1.78 -13.54 4.46
CA GLN A 189 -3.04 -13.87 5.11
C GLN A 189 -4.01 -12.71 4.92
N PRO A 190 -5.25 -12.97 4.48
CA PRO A 190 -6.29 -11.95 4.54
C PRO A 190 -6.69 -11.72 6.00
N LYS A 191 -6.97 -10.46 6.35
CA LYS A 191 -7.65 -10.13 7.59
C LYS A 191 -9.11 -9.84 7.27
N GLY A 192 -10.04 -10.43 8.01
CA GLY A 192 -11.46 -10.38 7.63
C GLY A 192 -11.77 -11.27 6.41
N GLN A 193 -12.75 -10.89 5.60
CA GLN A 193 -13.21 -11.62 4.40
C GLN A 193 -12.83 -10.91 3.10
N GLU A 194 -11.66 -10.27 3.05
CA GLU A 194 -11.16 -9.57 1.87
C GLU A 194 -10.01 -10.27 1.13
N LEU A 195 -9.81 -9.89 -0.13
CA LEU A 195 -8.93 -10.60 -1.05
C LEU A 195 -7.77 -9.77 -1.61
N TRP A 196 -7.77 -8.45 -1.43
CA TRP A 196 -6.87 -7.60 -2.19
C TRP A 196 -5.38 -7.91 -1.92
N VAL A 197 -4.99 -8.15 -0.66
CA VAL A 197 -3.59 -8.47 -0.30
C VAL A 197 -3.12 -9.74 -1.01
N VAL A 198 -3.88 -10.84 -0.84
CA VAL A 198 -3.52 -12.14 -1.41
C VAL A 198 -3.56 -12.16 -2.93
N LEU A 199 -4.43 -11.37 -3.55
CA LEU A 199 -4.50 -11.26 -5.01
C LEU A 199 -3.36 -10.41 -5.58
N ILE A 200 -2.92 -9.35 -4.90
CA ILE A 200 -1.76 -8.57 -5.33
C ILE A 200 -0.49 -9.43 -5.20
N GLU A 201 -0.29 -10.10 -4.06
CA GLU A 201 0.85 -11.00 -3.85
C GLU A 201 0.92 -12.07 -4.94
N LYS A 202 -0.21 -12.75 -5.22
CA LYS A 202 -0.30 -13.73 -6.30
C LYS A 202 0.02 -13.16 -7.67
N ALA A 203 -0.44 -11.95 -7.96
CA ALA A 203 -0.14 -11.30 -9.23
C ALA A 203 1.32 -10.89 -9.34
N PHE A 204 1.96 -10.48 -8.24
CA PHE A 204 3.40 -10.27 -8.17
C PHE A 204 4.17 -11.57 -8.41
N ALA A 205 3.76 -12.67 -7.78
CA ALA A 205 4.35 -13.98 -8.00
C ALA A 205 4.28 -14.36 -9.49
N LYS A 206 3.10 -14.20 -10.11
CA LYS A 206 2.93 -14.43 -11.56
C LYS A 206 3.79 -13.49 -12.42
N PHE A 207 3.95 -12.24 -12.02
CA PHE A 207 4.78 -11.26 -12.72
C PHE A 207 6.27 -11.62 -12.66
N CYS A 208 6.71 -12.20 -11.55
CA CYS A 208 8.08 -12.68 -11.33
C CYS A 208 8.33 -14.07 -11.92
N GLY A 209 7.29 -14.90 -12.03
CA GLY A 209 7.33 -16.27 -12.56
C GLY A 209 6.68 -17.29 -11.62
N ASP A 210 6.96 -17.19 -10.32
CA ASP A 210 6.47 -18.06 -9.24
C ASP A 210 6.55 -17.34 -7.88
N TYR A 211 6.00 -17.95 -6.82
CA TYR A 211 6.06 -17.38 -5.46
C TYR A 211 7.47 -17.41 -4.87
N ALA A 212 8.25 -18.46 -5.11
CA ALA A 212 9.63 -18.55 -4.61
C ALA A 212 10.50 -17.38 -5.11
N SER A 213 10.19 -16.83 -6.29
CA SER A 213 10.83 -15.64 -6.85
C SER A 213 10.48 -14.34 -6.13
N LEU A 214 9.56 -14.34 -5.15
CA LEU A 214 9.33 -13.20 -4.26
C LEU A 214 10.21 -13.24 -3.01
N ASP A 215 10.86 -14.37 -2.74
CA ASP A 215 11.76 -14.53 -1.61
C ASP A 215 13.01 -13.65 -1.82
N GLY A 216 13.24 -12.74 -0.86
CA GLY A 216 14.31 -11.75 -0.93
C GLY A 216 14.07 -10.70 -2.02
N GLY A 217 13.68 -9.51 -1.62
CA GLY A 217 13.44 -8.38 -2.52
C GLY A 217 13.73 -7.04 -1.89
N ASN A 218 13.40 -5.97 -2.61
CA ASN A 218 13.65 -4.61 -2.16
C ASN A 218 12.37 -3.78 -2.24
N GLU A 219 12.06 -3.09 -1.15
CA GLU A 219 10.82 -2.32 -0.99
C GLU A 219 10.69 -1.19 -2.03
N ILE A 220 11.79 -0.53 -2.42
CA ILE A 220 11.72 0.52 -3.46
C ILE A 220 11.21 -0.01 -4.80
N TRP A 221 11.50 -1.28 -5.10
CA TRP A 221 11.03 -1.91 -6.32
C TRP A 221 9.56 -2.31 -6.21
N ALA A 222 9.08 -2.71 -5.01
CA ALA A 222 7.64 -2.84 -4.78
C ALA A 222 6.93 -1.51 -5.08
N PHE A 223 7.44 -0.40 -4.53
CA PHE A 223 6.87 0.92 -4.80
C PHE A 223 6.86 1.23 -6.30
N GLU A 224 7.97 1.07 -7.01
CA GLU A 224 8.01 1.32 -8.46
C GLU A 224 7.01 0.43 -9.22
N ALA A 225 6.96 -0.87 -8.91
CA ALA A 225 6.10 -1.81 -9.60
C ALA A 225 4.60 -1.58 -9.29
N LEU A 226 4.26 -1.12 -8.09
CA LEU A 226 2.89 -0.82 -7.69
C LEU A 226 2.41 0.54 -8.18
N THR A 227 3.30 1.53 -8.30
CA THR A 227 2.94 2.92 -8.53
C THR A 227 3.35 3.46 -9.90
N GLY A 228 4.44 2.96 -10.47
CA GLY A 228 5.10 3.53 -11.64
C GLY A 228 5.78 4.88 -11.39
N ASP A 229 5.85 5.34 -10.14
CA ASP A 229 6.38 6.64 -9.76
C ASP A 229 7.91 6.59 -9.50
N PRO A 230 8.61 7.75 -9.52
CA PRO A 230 10.03 7.79 -9.22
C PRO A 230 10.35 7.37 -7.79
N VAL A 231 11.27 6.42 -7.64
CA VAL A 231 11.71 5.90 -6.35
C VAL A 231 13.20 6.09 -6.14
N HIS A 232 13.61 6.27 -4.89
CA HIS A 232 15.01 6.29 -4.45
C HIS A 232 15.07 5.94 -2.97
N CYS A 233 16.27 5.63 -2.48
CA CYS A 233 16.50 5.44 -1.05
C CYS A 233 17.59 6.37 -0.52
N LEU A 234 17.56 6.61 0.79
CA LEU A 234 18.58 7.30 1.55
C LEU A 234 19.24 6.28 2.47
N LEU A 235 20.50 5.97 2.20
CA LEU A 235 21.27 5.03 3.01
C LEU A 235 22.19 5.80 3.95
N ARG A 236 22.11 5.47 5.25
CA ARG A 236 22.97 6.07 6.26
C ARG A 236 24.39 5.48 6.16
N LYS A 237 25.37 6.36 6.12
CA LYS A 237 26.81 6.07 6.14
C LYS A 237 27.50 6.98 7.16
N PRO A 238 28.76 6.71 7.55
CA PRO A 238 29.49 7.56 8.48
C PRO A 238 29.55 9.04 8.06
N GLU A 239 29.58 9.32 6.76
CA GLU A 239 29.58 10.67 6.18
C GLU A 239 28.21 11.36 6.18
N GLY A 240 27.12 10.65 6.48
CA GLY A 240 25.74 11.14 6.41
C GLY A 240 24.81 10.24 5.60
N TRP A 241 23.67 10.77 5.20
CA TRP A 241 22.67 10.06 4.38
C TRP A 241 22.94 10.27 2.90
N ILE A 242 23.10 9.17 2.17
CA ILE A 242 23.45 9.20 0.75
C ILE A 242 22.25 8.74 -0.06
N ARG A 243 21.90 9.51 -1.09
CA ARG A 243 20.86 9.10 -2.03
C ARG A 243 21.35 8.01 -2.97
N HIS A 244 20.53 6.99 -3.15
CA HIS A 244 20.68 5.96 -4.17
C HIS A 244 19.41 5.86 -5.02
N ASP A 245 19.55 5.96 -6.33
CA ASP A 245 18.44 5.77 -7.26
C ASP A 245 18.30 4.29 -7.61
N LEU A 246 17.06 3.83 -7.77
CA LEU A 246 16.76 2.52 -8.34
C LEU A 246 17.29 2.44 -9.79
N ALA A 247 18.01 1.37 -10.10
CA ALA A 247 18.52 1.08 -11.43
C ALA A 247 18.16 -0.35 -11.83
N HIS A 248 17.55 -0.51 -13.00
CA HIS A 248 17.27 -1.83 -13.54
C HIS A 248 18.52 -2.42 -14.18
N MET A 249 18.84 -3.68 -13.87
CA MET A 249 19.96 -4.39 -14.51
C MET A 249 19.48 -5.18 -15.73
N GLU A 250 20.32 -6.01 -16.33
CA GLU A 250 19.89 -7.03 -17.32
C GLU A 250 19.53 -8.36 -16.62
N GLY A 251 18.68 -9.20 -17.24
CA GLY A 251 18.31 -10.52 -16.69
C GLY A 251 16.86 -10.63 -16.18
N ALA A 252 16.64 -11.10 -14.95
CA ALA A 252 15.30 -11.26 -14.36
C ALA A 252 14.60 -9.91 -14.08
N ILE A 253 13.27 -9.87 -14.14
CA ILE A 253 12.49 -8.62 -13.97
C ILE A 253 12.75 -7.90 -12.64
N ARG A 254 12.96 -8.67 -11.57
CA ARG A 254 13.27 -8.18 -10.22
C ARG A 254 14.74 -7.82 -10.01
N LYS A 255 15.62 -8.06 -10.97
CA LYS A 255 17.06 -7.82 -10.82
C LYS A 255 17.34 -6.33 -10.99
N ILE A 256 17.45 -5.68 -9.84
CA ILE A 256 17.65 -4.25 -9.66
C ILE A 256 18.97 -3.98 -8.93
N GLY A 257 19.53 -2.79 -9.11
CA GLY A 257 20.67 -2.26 -8.37
C GLY A 257 20.39 -0.85 -7.86
N LEU A 258 21.32 -0.35 -7.06
CA LEU A 258 21.26 0.98 -6.46
C LEU A 258 22.39 1.84 -7.01
N ARG A 259 22.04 2.89 -7.76
CA ARG A 259 23.03 3.85 -8.27
C ARG A 259 23.28 4.93 -7.22
N LYS A 260 24.47 4.93 -6.63
CA LYS A 260 24.91 5.98 -5.68
C LYS A 260 24.92 7.34 -6.38
N MET A 261 24.30 8.32 -5.73
CA MET A 261 24.29 9.71 -6.16
C MET A 261 25.35 10.53 -5.39
N LYS A 262 25.58 11.77 -5.80
CA LYS A 262 26.65 12.61 -5.22
C LYS A 262 26.21 13.32 -3.94
N GLU A 263 24.91 13.46 -3.77
CA GLU A 263 24.28 14.17 -2.67
C GLU A 263 24.44 13.40 -1.36
N VAL A 264 25.00 14.08 -0.38
CA VAL A 264 25.15 13.61 1.01
C VAL A 264 24.44 14.63 1.89
N TYR A 265 23.56 14.13 2.76
CA TYR A 265 22.73 14.94 3.64
C TYR A 265 23.10 14.68 5.10
N THR A 266 23.13 15.75 5.91
CA THR A 266 23.21 15.61 7.37
C THR A 266 21.90 15.07 7.95
N ASP A 267 21.90 14.64 9.21
CA ASP A 267 20.70 14.14 9.88
C ASP A 267 19.56 15.18 9.87
N GLU A 268 19.87 16.46 10.08
CA GLU A 268 18.90 17.57 10.04
C GLU A 268 18.38 17.85 8.63
N GLN A 269 19.24 17.73 7.61
CA GLN A 269 18.86 17.88 6.21
C GLN A 269 17.95 16.73 5.78
N THR A 270 18.27 15.50 6.18
CA THR A 270 17.41 14.32 5.95
C THR A 270 16.06 14.53 6.60
N PHE A 271 16.00 14.98 7.85
CA PHE A 271 14.73 15.28 8.50
C PHE A 271 13.91 16.35 7.73
N GLY A 272 14.57 17.41 7.23
CA GLY A 272 13.93 18.40 6.36
C GLY A 272 13.39 17.80 5.04
N LEU A 273 14.13 16.87 4.42
CA LEU A 273 13.67 16.14 3.24
C LEU A 273 12.44 15.27 3.54
N LEU A 274 12.46 14.52 4.65
CA LEU A 274 11.32 13.69 5.06
C LEU A 274 10.06 14.55 5.21
N ARG A 275 10.19 15.73 5.84
CA ARG A 275 9.08 16.69 5.95
C ARG A 275 8.57 17.17 4.59
N THR A 276 9.48 17.49 3.66
CA THR A 276 9.09 17.84 2.28
C THR A 276 8.29 16.70 1.64
N TYR A 277 8.76 15.46 1.75
CA TYR A 277 8.10 14.30 1.17
C TYR A 277 6.73 14.02 1.80
N ILE A 278 6.60 14.14 3.12
CA ILE A 278 5.31 14.01 3.84
C ILE A 278 4.32 15.10 3.40
N LYS A 279 4.79 16.34 3.23
CA LYS A 279 3.97 17.45 2.67
C LYS A 279 3.50 17.13 1.25
N GLN A 280 4.37 16.52 0.44
CA GLN A 280 4.05 16.09 -0.94
C GLN A 280 3.16 14.85 -1.00
N LYS A 281 2.89 14.18 0.12
CA LYS A 281 2.15 12.91 0.18
C LYS A 281 2.86 11.78 -0.58
N ALA A 282 4.19 11.79 -0.53
CA ALA A 282 5.04 10.68 -0.93
C ALA A 282 4.83 9.47 0.00
N LEU A 283 5.15 8.27 -0.48
CA LEU A 283 5.23 7.08 0.37
C LEU A 283 6.65 6.98 0.93
N LEU A 284 6.75 6.74 2.23
CA LEU A 284 8.01 6.72 2.96
C LEU A 284 8.05 5.52 3.88
N THR A 285 9.15 4.78 3.82
CA THR A 285 9.41 3.69 4.75
C THR A 285 10.84 3.76 5.27
N ALA A 286 11.05 3.28 6.49
CA ALA A 286 12.36 3.19 7.11
C ALA A 286 12.62 1.75 7.54
N SER A 287 13.86 1.30 7.40
CA SER A 287 14.26 -0.04 7.80
C SER A 287 15.60 -0.06 8.52
N ILE A 288 15.77 -1.11 9.33
CA ILE A 288 17.00 -1.42 10.05
C ILE A 288 17.63 -2.62 9.35
N ALA A 289 18.80 -2.45 8.75
CA ALA A 289 19.49 -3.55 8.07
C ALA A 289 19.76 -4.74 9.02
N SER A 290 19.39 -5.95 8.58
CA SER A 290 19.63 -7.22 9.26
C SER A 290 19.49 -8.37 8.27
N ASP A 291 20.16 -9.49 8.56
CA ASP A 291 19.92 -10.77 7.90
C ASP A 291 18.66 -11.41 8.49
N GLY A 292 17.52 -11.14 7.86
CA GLY A 292 16.20 -11.59 8.31
C GLY A 292 15.61 -10.76 9.45
N GLU A 293 14.36 -11.10 9.80
CA GLU A 293 13.57 -10.37 10.78
C GLU A 293 14.00 -10.69 12.22
N GLN A 294 14.41 -9.67 12.98
CA GLN A 294 14.93 -9.84 14.34
C GLN A 294 14.30 -8.84 15.31
N LYS A 295 13.57 -9.35 16.31
CA LYS A 295 12.95 -8.53 17.37
C LYS A 295 14.02 -8.07 18.37
N GLN A 296 14.08 -6.78 18.63
CA GLN A 296 15.03 -6.17 19.55
C GLN A 296 14.38 -5.81 20.89
N ASP A 297 15.19 -5.66 21.94
CA ASP A 297 14.74 -5.25 23.27
C ASP A 297 14.14 -3.84 23.29
N THR A 298 14.57 -2.98 22.34
CA THR A 298 14.04 -1.65 22.09
C THR A 298 12.58 -1.65 21.62
N GLY A 299 12.04 -2.82 21.25
CA GLY A 299 10.71 -2.99 20.66
C GLY A 299 10.69 -2.93 19.13
N LEU A 300 11.79 -2.49 18.51
CA LEU A 300 11.93 -2.45 17.05
C LEU A 300 12.28 -3.84 16.49
N VAL A 301 11.99 -4.03 15.21
CA VAL A 301 12.23 -5.24 14.44
C VAL A 301 13.21 -4.90 13.33
N ALA A 302 14.41 -5.47 13.36
CA ALA A 302 15.36 -5.33 12.27
C ALA A 302 15.04 -6.28 11.12
N GLY A 303 15.50 -5.95 9.91
CA GLY A 303 15.20 -6.71 8.69
C GLY A 303 13.78 -6.49 8.18
N HIS A 304 13.11 -5.46 8.69
CA HIS A 304 11.72 -5.14 8.47
C HIS A 304 11.54 -3.63 8.20
N ALA A 305 10.48 -3.26 7.49
CA ALA A 305 10.21 -1.88 7.11
C ALA A 305 9.02 -1.28 7.86
N TYR A 306 9.16 -0.02 8.24
CA TYR A 306 8.19 0.78 8.98
C TYR A 306 7.73 1.94 8.12
N SER A 307 6.44 2.24 8.08
CA SER A 307 5.95 3.43 7.36
C SER A 307 6.28 4.69 8.14
N ILE A 308 6.81 5.73 7.50
CA ILE A 308 6.95 7.08 8.10
C ILE A 308 5.69 7.88 7.77
N LEU A 309 4.94 8.28 8.80
CA LEU A 309 3.63 8.91 8.64
C LEU A 309 3.67 10.43 8.80
N ASP A 310 4.47 10.92 9.75
CA ASP A 310 4.54 12.36 10.07
C ASP A 310 5.94 12.72 10.60
N ALA A 311 6.30 14.00 10.47
CA ALA A 311 7.56 14.53 10.99
C ALA A 311 7.37 15.98 11.46
N LYS A 312 7.60 16.22 12.75
CA LYS A 312 7.33 17.52 13.40
C LYS A 312 8.57 18.05 14.09
N ARG A 313 8.91 19.29 13.80
CA ARG A 313 9.96 20.03 14.49
C ARG A 313 9.35 20.89 15.59
N PHE A 314 9.97 20.85 16.75
CA PHE A 314 9.74 21.76 17.86
C PHE A 314 11.10 22.35 18.27
N ASP A 315 11.10 23.44 19.02
CA ASP A 315 12.30 24.21 19.41
C ASP A 315 13.48 23.34 19.89
N LYS A 316 13.21 22.28 20.66
CA LYS A 316 14.26 21.40 21.24
C LYS A 316 14.21 19.95 20.79
N VAL A 317 13.20 19.56 20.00
CA VAL A 317 13.01 18.15 19.63
C VAL A 317 12.42 18.04 18.23
N SER A 318 12.99 17.17 17.43
CA SER A 318 12.45 16.75 16.14
C SER A 318 11.90 15.33 16.30
N LEU A 319 10.61 15.14 16.02
CA LEU A 319 9.92 13.86 16.20
C LEU A 319 9.45 13.31 14.86
N LEU A 320 9.58 11.99 14.70
CA LEU A 320 9.05 11.21 13.58
C LEU A 320 7.96 10.28 14.10
N GLN A 321 6.86 10.16 13.37
CA GLN A 321 5.85 9.14 13.61
C GLN A 321 6.07 8.00 12.62
N LEU A 322 6.27 6.79 13.15
CA LEU A 322 6.42 5.58 12.37
C LEU A 322 5.31 4.59 12.69
N ARG A 323 5.09 3.64 11.77
CA ARG A 323 4.14 2.55 11.96
C ARG A 323 4.74 1.21 11.56
N ASN A 324 4.66 0.25 12.47
CA ASN A 324 4.90 -1.15 12.19
C ASN A 324 3.68 -1.73 11.44
N PRO A 325 3.84 -2.28 10.23
CA PRO A 325 2.74 -2.86 9.48
C PRO A 325 2.10 -4.08 10.18
N TRP A 326 2.80 -4.75 11.09
CA TRP A 326 2.21 -5.83 11.90
C TRP A 326 1.16 -5.34 12.92
N GLY A 327 1.05 -4.03 13.11
CA GLY A 327 0.13 -3.43 14.08
C GLY A 327 0.49 -3.75 15.54
N SER A 328 1.75 -4.06 15.80
CA SER A 328 2.32 -4.35 17.13
C SER A 328 3.84 -4.19 17.07
N PHE A 329 4.56 -4.41 18.18
CA PHE A 329 6.02 -4.23 18.28
C PHE A 329 6.45 -2.78 18.01
N GLU A 330 6.10 -1.93 18.97
CA GLU A 330 6.36 -0.50 18.96
C GLU A 330 7.65 -0.14 19.72
N TRP A 331 8.19 1.02 19.40
CA TRP A 331 9.33 1.62 20.10
C TRP A 331 9.05 1.74 21.60
N LYS A 332 10.04 1.41 22.43
CA LYS A 332 9.94 1.47 23.91
C LYS A 332 10.80 2.56 24.55
N GLY A 333 11.54 3.34 23.76
CA GLY A 333 12.42 4.39 24.25
C GLY A 333 11.71 5.74 24.41
N ALA A 334 12.47 6.83 24.31
CA ALA A 334 11.95 8.19 24.45
C ALA A 334 10.85 8.47 23.42
N TRP A 335 9.77 9.12 23.87
CA TRP A 335 8.57 9.43 23.06
C TRP A 335 7.74 8.23 22.57
N SER A 336 8.03 7.02 23.07
CA SER A 336 7.11 5.88 22.94
C SER A 336 5.74 6.15 23.58
N ASP A 337 4.79 5.25 23.35
CA ASP A 337 3.38 5.44 23.72
C ASP A 337 3.14 5.76 25.19
N ASN A 338 3.89 5.09 26.06
CA ASN A 338 3.80 5.24 27.52
C ASN A 338 4.96 6.06 28.09
N ALA A 339 5.69 6.80 27.25
CA ALA A 339 6.88 7.53 27.67
C ALA A 339 6.52 8.77 28.50
N PRO A 340 7.23 9.04 29.62
CA PRO A 340 6.94 10.16 30.52
C PRO A 340 7.14 11.55 29.88
N GLU A 341 7.84 11.62 28.75
CA GLU A 341 8.05 12.83 27.95
C GLU A 341 6.73 13.45 27.52
N TRP A 342 5.71 12.65 27.20
CA TRP A 342 4.41 13.16 26.79
C TRP A 342 3.71 13.97 27.87
N ASP A 343 3.76 13.50 29.12
CA ASP A 343 3.09 14.15 30.25
C ASP A 343 3.83 15.41 30.70
N LYS A 344 5.17 15.43 30.53
CA LYS A 344 5.99 16.64 30.71
C LYS A 344 5.74 17.68 29.62
N ASN A 345 5.24 17.27 28.45
CA ASN A 345 5.10 18.12 27.26
C ASN A 345 3.68 18.08 26.66
N PRO A 346 2.62 18.50 27.40
CA PRO A 346 1.23 18.33 26.98
C PRO A 346 0.88 19.06 25.68
N LYS A 347 1.56 20.17 25.36
CA LYS A 347 1.37 20.88 24.08
C LYS A 347 1.92 20.08 22.89
N ILE A 348 3.08 19.44 23.05
CA ILE A 348 3.66 18.55 22.02
C ILE A 348 2.75 17.35 21.84
N LYS A 349 2.29 16.73 22.94
CA LYS A 349 1.31 15.63 22.95
C LYS A 349 0.07 15.96 22.11
N ASN A 350 -0.52 17.15 22.32
CA ASN A 350 -1.68 17.61 21.56
C ASN A 350 -1.38 17.87 20.07
N LEU A 351 -0.24 18.49 19.74
CA LEU A 351 0.14 18.78 18.35
C LEU A 351 0.49 17.52 17.57
N CYS A 352 1.09 16.53 18.23
CA CYS A 352 1.32 15.19 17.70
C CYS A 352 0.03 14.38 17.61
N LYS A 353 -1.07 14.81 18.25
CA LYS A 353 -2.31 14.04 18.42
C LYS A 353 -2.00 12.65 18.97
N HIS A 354 -1.15 12.60 19.99
CA HIS A 354 -0.68 11.35 20.57
C HIS A 354 -1.85 10.51 21.09
N VAL A 355 -1.85 9.24 20.73
CA VAL A 355 -2.78 8.22 21.22
C VAL A 355 -1.91 7.08 21.71
N ALA A 356 -2.06 6.69 22.98
CA ALA A 356 -1.39 5.51 23.51
C ALA A 356 -2.25 4.29 23.20
N ALA A 357 -1.87 3.52 22.19
CA ALA A 357 -2.59 2.34 21.72
C ALA A 357 -1.63 1.39 21.02
N ASP A 358 -1.73 0.08 21.30
CA ASP A 358 -0.98 -0.96 20.60
C ASP A 358 -1.59 -1.17 19.20
N ASP A 359 -1.23 -0.27 18.28
CA ASP A 359 -1.71 -0.25 16.89
C ASP A 359 -0.56 -0.28 15.86
N GLY A 360 0.67 -0.40 16.36
CA GLY A 360 1.92 -0.39 15.63
C GLY A 360 2.49 1.01 15.41
N THR A 361 1.75 2.07 15.73
CA THR A 361 2.16 3.46 15.50
C THR A 361 2.83 4.04 16.73
N PHE A 362 4.00 4.64 16.55
CA PHE A 362 4.73 5.27 17.65
C PHE A 362 5.48 6.52 17.18
N TRP A 363 5.82 7.38 18.13
CA TRP A 363 6.76 8.48 17.88
C TRP A 363 8.15 8.13 18.37
N ILE A 364 9.15 8.69 17.70
CA ILE A 364 10.57 8.56 18.05
C ILE A 364 11.27 9.90 17.82
N SER A 365 12.32 10.18 18.60
CA SER A 365 13.17 11.35 18.37
C SER A 365 14.02 11.18 17.11
N LEU A 366 14.42 12.28 16.46
CA LEU A 366 15.36 12.21 15.34
C LEU A 366 16.69 11.57 15.77
N GLU A 367 17.15 11.85 16.99
CA GLU A 367 18.38 11.31 17.58
C GLU A 367 18.33 9.80 17.71
N ASP A 368 17.23 9.24 18.21
CA ASP A 368 17.03 7.80 18.29
C ASP A 368 16.80 7.20 16.90
N PHE A 369 16.05 7.89 16.03
CA PHE A 369 15.82 7.43 14.67
C PHE A 369 17.13 7.20 13.91
N VAL A 370 18.07 8.15 13.96
CA VAL A 370 19.37 8.00 13.25
C VAL A 370 20.28 6.96 13.88
N GLN A 371 20.09 6.64 15.16
CA GLN A 371 20.82 5.57 15.84
C GLN A 371 20.29 4.18 15.45
N GLN A 372 18.97 4.05 15.29
CA GLN A 372 18.33 2.76 15.03
C GLN A 372 18.20 2.45 13.53
N PHE A 373 17.76 3.42 12.73
CA PHE A 373 17.44 3.24 11.31
C PHE A 373 18.60 3.63 10.41
N ASN A 374 18.80 2.87 9.33
CA ASN A 374 19.91 3.08 8.39
C ASN A 374 19.50 3.09 6.92
N ASN A 375 18.22 2.86 6.61
CA ASN A 375 17.65 3.00 5.29
C ASN A 375 16.31 3.75 5.35
N VAL A 376 16.09 4.66 4.40
CA VAL A 376 14.78 5.24 4.13
C VAL A 376 14.47 5.11 2.65
N ASP A 377 13.37 4.45 2.34
CA ASP A 377 12.87 4.26 0.99
C ASP A 377 11.80 5.32 0.69
N VAL A 378 11.90 5.95 -0.48
CA VAL A 378 11.08 7.09 -0.88
C VAL A 378 10.46 6.83 -2.24
N CYS A 379 9.13 6.81 -2.28
CA CYS A 379 8.36 6.90 -3.53
C CYS A 379 7.84 8.33 -3.67
N GLN A 380 8.45 9.10 -4.58
CA GLN A 380 8.04 10.47 -4.84
C GLN A 380 6.68 10.44 -5.54
N ARG A 381 5.63 10.77 -4.79
CA ARG A 381 4.27 10.86 -5.30
C ARG A 381 3.72 12.25 -5.06
N SER A 382 2.70 12.59 -5.82
CA SER A 382 1.78 13.68 -5.51
C SER A 382 0.36 13.22 -5.80
N LYS A 383 -0.61 13.63 -4.97
CA LYS A 383 -2.02 13.28 -5.18
C LYS A 383 -2.55 13.96 -6.44
N GLY A 384 -2.68 13.20 -7.52
CA GLY A 384 -3.16 13.67 -8.82
C GLY A 384 -4.56 13.15 -9.16
N LEU A 385 -5.05 13.51 -10.34
CA LEU A 385 -6.33 13.00 -10.86
C LEU A 385 -6.36 11.46 -10.97
N HIS A 386 -5.20 10.81 -11.09
CA HIS A 386 -5.09 9.35 -11.20
C HIS A 386 -5.31 8.61 -9.88
N ASP A 387 -5.29 9.31 -8.74
CA ASP A 387 -5.61 8.73 -7.43
C ASP A 387 -7.11 8.78 -7.11
N LEU A 388 -7.90 9.44 -7.97
CA LEU A 388 -9.34 9.45 -7.85
C LEU A 388 -9.90 8.15 -8.42
N TYR A 389 -10.67 7.48 -7.59
CA TYR A 389 -11.37 6.25 -7.93
C TYR A 389 -12.86 6.42 -7.63
N ILE A 390 -13.64 5.47 -8.13
CA ILE A 390 -15.03 5.31 -7.73
C ILE A 390 -15.12 4.24 -6.65
N ASP A 391 -15.66 4.63 -5.49
CA ASP A 391 -16.12 3.67 -4.49
C ASP A 391 -17.56 3.28 -4.85
N LEU A 392 -17.78 1.99 -5.07
CA LEU A 392 -19.09 1.46 -5.46
C LEU A 392 -19.95 1.10 -4.24
N HIS A 393 -19.43 1.34 -3.03
CA HIS A 393 -20.13 1.17 -1.75
C HIS A 393 -20.72 -0.23 -1.59
N GLU A 394 -19.90 -1.25 -1.87
CA GLU A 394 -20.34 -2.66 -1.83
C GLU A 394 -20.71 -3.13 -0.41
N GLY A 395 -20.25 -2.43 0.64
CA GLY A 395 -20.57 -2.70 2.05
C GLY A 395 -21.94 -2.20 2.53
N ASP A 396 -22.64 -1.36 1.76
CA ASP A 396 -23.88 -0.69 2.18
C ASP A 396 -25.15 -1.58 2.07
N GLY A 397 -25.21 -2.71 2.79
CA GLY A 397 -26.47 -3.43 3.04
C GLY A 397 -27.20 -4.02 1.81
N CYS A 398 -28.48 -4.37 1.99
CA CYS A 398 -29.16 -5.51 1.33
C CYS A 398 -29.49 -5.42 -0.18
N LEU A 399 -29.13 -4.37 -0.92
CA LEU A 399 -29.35 -4.30 -2.39
C LEU A 399 -28.13 -3.75 -3.19
N PRO A 400 -26.91 -4.33 -3.05
CA PRO A 400 -25.68 -3.78 -3.64
C PRO A 400 -25.70 -3.74 -5.17
N HIS A 401 -26.43 -4.66 -5.80
CA HIS A 401 -26.42 -4.84 -7.26
C HIS A 401 -27.07 -3.67 -8.02
N CYS A 402 -28.05 -2.99 -7.44
CA CYS A 402 -28.81 -1.94 -8.13
C CYS A 402 -28.43 -0.52 -7.69
N THR A 403 -28.09 -0.30 -6.41
CA THR A 403 -27.90 1.07 -5.88
C THR A 403 -26.45 1.49 -5.72
N GLY A 404 -25.50 0.55 -5.65
CA GLY A 404 -24.06 0.82 -5.45
C GLY A 404 -23.47 1.79 -6.49
N PRO A 405 -23.60 1.51 -7.80
CA PRO A 405 -23.09 2.41 -8.84
C PRO A 405 -23.71 3.82 -8.80
N ILE A 406 -25.01 3.93 -8.49
CA ILE A 406 -25.69 5.23 -8.40
C ILE A 406 -25.17 6.04 -7.21
N LYS A 407 -25.02 5.38 -6.05
CA LYS A 407 -24.42 5.97 -4.84
C LYS A 407 -22.97 6.39 -5.11
N GLY A 408 -22.15 5.51 -5.68
CA GLY A 408 -20.76 5.78 -6.03
C GLY A 408 -20.62 6.95 -7.00
N CYS A 409 -21.47 7.03 -8.03
CA CYS A 409 -21.52 8.16 -8.95
C CYS A 409 -21.82 9.47 -8.23
N SER A 410 -22.92 9.47 -7.46
CA SER A 410 -23.46 10.68 -6.83
C SER A 410 -22.50 11.20 -5.76
N TRP A 411 -21.99 10.30 -4.91
CA TRP A 411 -21.03 10.63 -3.86
C TRP A 411 -19.66 11.02 -4.43
N GLY A 412 -19.19 10.31 -5.46
CA GLY A 412 -17.96 10.61 -6.18
C GLY A 412 -17.99 11.99 -6.83
N CYS A 413 -19.06 12.31 -7.56
CA CYS A 413 -19.28 13.63 -8.16
C CYS A 413 -19.39 14.74 -7.09
N CYS A 414 -20.09 14.49 -5.99
CA CYS A 414 -20.18 15.44 -4.88
C CYS A 414 -18.79 15.71 -4.26
N LYS A 415 -18.02 14.66 -3.98
CA LYS A 415 -16.63 14.79 -3.51
C LYS A 415 -15.76 15.55 -4.53
N PHE A 416 -15.92 15.26 -5.82
CA PHE A 416 -15.13 15.87 -6.89
C PHE A 416 -15.39 17.38 -7.03
N TRP A 417 -16.66 17.77 -7.10
CA TRP A 417 -17.08 19.15 -7.34
C TRP A 417 -17.33 19.93 -6.05
N CYS A 418 -18.21 19.44 -5.19
CA CYS A 418 -18.65 20.17 -3.99
C CYS A 418 -17.60 20.18 -2.88
N MET A 419 -16.79 19.12 -2.74
CA MET A 419 -15.65 19.10 -1.80
C MET A 419 -14.32 19.51 -2.46
N CYS A 420 -14.38 20.05 -3.68
CA CYS A 420 -13.24 20.55 -4.45
C CYS A 420 -12.10 19.53 -4.65
N LYS A 421 -12.35 18.21 -4.58
CA LYS A 421 -11.28 17.23 -4.81
C LYS A 421 -10.73 17.30 -6.23
N GLY A 422 -11.57 17.48 -7.24
CA GLY A 422 -11.14 17.58 -8.64
C GLY A 422 -10.18 18.75 -8.89
N PRO A 423 -10.59 20.00 -8.58
CA PRO A 423 -9.71 21.16 -8.67
C PRO A 423 -8.42 21.04 -7.84
N ARG A 424 -8.49 20.50 -6.62
CA ARG A 424 -7.30 20.28 -5.78
C ARG A 424 -6.33 19.27 -6.41
N CYS A 425 -6.81 18.17 -6.98
CA CYS A 425 -5.98 17.18 -7.67
C CYS A 425 -5.41 17.68 -9.01
N LEU A 426 -6.07 18.63 -9.68
CA LEU A 426 -5.61 19.18 -10.96
C LEU A 426 -4.62 20.35 -10.78
N TYR A 427 -4.84 21.22 -9.79
CA TYR A 427 -4.06 22.47 -9.61
C TYR A 427 -3.21 22.51 -8.35
N GLY A 428 -3.54 21.73 -7.33
CA GLY A 428 -2.80 21.68 -6.07
C GLY A 428 -1.66 20.66 -6.06
N HIS A 429 -1.37 20.05 -7.20
CA HIS A 429 -0.40 18.97 -7.34
C HIS A 429 0.85 19.45 -8.10
N THR A 430 2.01 19.21 -7.50
CA THR A 430 3.31 19.37 -8.17
C THR A 430 3.76 18.00 -8.68
N PRO A 431 3.93 17.77 -10.00
CA PRO A 431 4.33 16.45 -10.48
C PRO A 431 5.68 16.00 -9.92
N PRO A 432 5.83 14.70 -9.59
CA PRO A 432 7.12 14.18 -9.16
C PRO A 432 8.13 14.33 -10.30
N THR A 433 9.28 14.93 -10.00
CA THR A 433 10.28 15.30 -11.02
C THR A 433 11.44 14.30 -11.12
N GLY A 434 11.47 13.30 -10.23
CA GLY A 434 12.58 12.36 -10.08
C GLY A 434 13.87 12.98 -9.54
N LYS A 435 13.92 14.30 -9.36
CA LYS A 435 15.05 15.04 -8.75
C LYS A 435 14.94 15.06 -7.23
N SER A 436 16.01 15.43 -6.53
CA SER A 436 15.94 15.69 -5.10
C SER A 436 14.95 16.81 -4.82
N ALA A 437 14.08 16.59 -3.83
CA ALA A 437 13.16 17.62 -3.39
C ALA A 437 13.94 18.76 -2.69
N GLU A 438 13.43 19.98 -2.77
CA GLU A 438 13.97 21.08 -1.97
C GLU A 438 13.77 20.80 -0.48
N ILE A 439 14.81 21.06 0.32
CA ILE A 439 14.81 20.75 1.75
C ILE A 439 13.88 21.74 2.47
N ASP A 440 12.94 21.21 3.26
CA ASP A 440 12.15 22.03 4.17
C ASP A 440 13.05 22.58 5.28
N THR A 441 13.24 23.91 5.26
CA THR A 441 14.07 24.62 6.23
C THR A 441 13.34 24.93 7.54
N GLY A 442 12.03 24.66 7.63
CA GLY A 442 11.22 24.97 8.81
C GLY A 442 10.87 26.45 8.98
N LYS A 443 11.14 27.31 7.99
CA LYS A 443 10.84 28.75 8.06
C LYS A 443 9.37 29.08 8.32
N ASP A 444 8.46 28.16 8.01
CA ASP A 444 7.01 28.32 8.20
C ASP A 444 6.51 27.72 9.54
N ASP A 445 7.39 27.18 10.38
CA ASP A 445 7.04 26.47 11.62
C ASP A 445 6.71 27.39 12.80
N THR A 446 6.51 28.68 12.55
CA THR A 446 6.26 29.72 13.56
C THR A 446 5.30 29.31 14.69
N LEU A 447 4.25 28.53 14.40
CA LEU A 447 3.31 28.04 15.42
C LEU A 447 3.87 26.88 16.28
N LEU A 448 4.65 25.95 15.69
CA LEU A 448 5.30 24.86 16.41
C LEU A 448 6.48 25.39 17.25
N ASP A 449 7.22 26.35 16.70
CA ASP A 449 8.36 26.99 17.37
C ASP A 449 7.91 27.84 18.56
N GLN A 450 6.81 28.60 18.44
CA GLN A 450 6.22 29.36 19.55
C GLN A 450 5.80 28.47 20.72
N VAL A 451 5.29 27.28 20.42
CA VAL A 451 4.89 26.30 21.44
C VAL A 451 6.10 25.73 22.18
N GLY A 452 7.21 25.46 21.47
CA GLY A 452 8.48 25.07 22.07
C GLY A 452 9.09 26.17 22.94
N ALA A 453 9.10 27.42 22.46
CA ALA A 453 9.67 28.56 23.19
C ALA A 453 8.91 28.90 24.49
N THR A 454 7.61 28.59 24.57
CA THR A 454 6.81 28.82 25.79
C THR A 454 7.24 27.89 26.94
N MET A 455 8.00 26.82 26.68
CA MET A 455 8.55 25.92 27.70
C MET A 455 9.69 26.51 28.53
N GLN A 456 10.18 27.73 28.22
CA GLN A 456 11.13 28.46 29.06
C GLN A 456 10.47 29.37 30.11
N ARG A 457 9.15 29.60 30.03
CA ARG A 457 8.45 30.60 30.85
C ARG A 457 7.46 30.03 31.87
N ALA A 458 7.36 28.71 31.98
CA ALA A 458 6.61 27.98 33.00
C ALA A 458 7.53 26.92 33.61
#